data_AF-A0A7S0ACR2-F1
#
_entry.id   AF-A0A7S0ACR2-F1
#
_cell.length_a   1.000
_cell.length_b   1.000
_cell.length_c   1.000
_cell.angle_alpha   90.00
_cell.angle_beta   90.00
_cell.angle_gamma   90.00
#
_symmetry.space_group_name_H-M   'P 1'
#
loop_
_entity.id
_entity.type
_entity.pdbx_description
1 polymer ?
#
loop_
_entity_poly.entity_id
_entity_poly.type
_entity_poly.pdbx_seq_one_letter_code
_entity_poly.pdbx_strand_id
1 'polypeptide(L)'
;VLNGVHVATCLWRLGRLLPGDADADGVQLALDPAFSRLLMLTERFARRGNLDSRGLSSVLAAVAHLRKSCESCPLFLPLVEVCAGSLGKLARHANAQDLANGAWAVAKLGLREHHLREAFFREVSREALVKFRDFTLQGLSNLLW
;
A
#
# COMPACT_ATOMS: atom_id res chain seq x y z
N VAL A 1 16.13 -5.61 -16.26
CA VAL A 1 16.43 -4.65 -15.17
C VAL A 1 15.24 -4.61 -14.21
N LEU A 2 15.47 -4.80 -12.90
CA LEU A 2 14.42 -4.71 -11.87
C LEU A 2 13.93 -3.25 -11.77
N ASN A 3 12.62 -3.02 -11.74
CA ASN A 3 12.02 -1.67 -11.71
C ASN A 3 10.85 -1.61 -10.70
N GLY A 4 10.19 -0.45 -10.60
CA GLY A 4 9.07 -0.21 -9.70
C GLY A 4 7.89 -1.17 -9.89
N VAL A 5 7.55 -1.48 -11.14
CA VAL A 5 6.45 -2.41 -11.48
C VAL A 5 6.77 -3.83 -10.99
N HIS A 6 8.02 -4.28 -11.19
CA HIS A 6 8.45 -5.61 -10.73
C HIS A 6 8.35 -5.74 -9.21
N VAL A 7 8.82 -4.75 -8.44
CA VAL A 7 8.78 -4.84 -6.97
C VAL A 7 7.36 -4.76 -6.41
N ALA A 8 6.51 -3.90 -6.97
CA ALA A 8 5.10 -3.79 -6.57
C ALA A 8 4.33 -5.08 -6.87
N THR A 9 4.57 -5.68 -8.03
CA THR A 9 3.94 -6.95 -8.42
C THR A 9 4.40 -8.10 -7.53
N CYS A 10 5.69 -8.19 -7.22
CA CYS A 10 6.23 -9.21 -6.32
C CYS A 10 5.60 -9.11 -4.92
N LEU A 11 5.59 -7.91 -4.32
CA LEU A 11 4.98 -7.72 -3.00
C LEU A 11 3.49 -8.02 -3.01
N TRP A 12 2.77 -7.57 -4.03
CA TRP A 12 1.34 -7.86 -4.15
C TRP A 12 1.05 -9.35 -4.23
N ARG A 13 1.85 -10.10 -5.00
CA ARG A 13 1.73 -11.57 -5.06
C ARG A 13 1.99 -12.21 -3.70
N LEU A 14 3.06 -11.79 -3.00
CA LEU A 14 3.38 -12.29 -1.66
C LEU A 14 2.23 -12.03 -0.68
N GLY A 15 1.67 -10.81 -0.65
CA GLY A 15 0.56 -10.50 0.24
C GLY A 15 -0.71 -11.30 -0.03
N ARG A 16 -0.92 -11.78 -1.25
CA ARG A 16 -2.05 -12.65 -1.56
C ARG A 16 -1.81 -14.13 -1.25
N LEU A 17 -0.55 -14.57 -1.23
CA LEU A 17 -0.19 -15.96 -0.94
C LEU A 17 -0.21 -16.27 0.56
N LEU A 18 -0.13 -15.25 1.42
CA LEU A 18 -0.17 -15.39 2.87
C LEU A 18 -1.47 -14.77 3.43
N PRO A 19 -2.63 -15.42 3.29
CA PRO A 19 -3.87 -14.90 3.80
C PRO A 19 -3.94 -15.02 5.34
N GLY A 20 -3.76 -13.91 6.02
CA GLY A 20 -4.62 -13.52 7.13
C GLY A 20 -4.28 -13.96 8.55
N ASP A 21 -3.44 -14.97 8.75
CA ASP A 21 -2.98 -15.40 10.09
C ASP A 21 -1.46 -15.51 10.15
N ALA A 22 -0.89 -15.33 11.35
CA ALA A 22 0.53 -15.56 11.59
C ALA A 22 0.79 -17.05 11.73
N ASP A 23 1.11 -17.70 10.62
CA ASP A 23 1.60 -19.07 10.58
C ASP A 23 3.13 -19.09 10.52
N ALA A 24 3.71 -20.31 10.57
CA ALA A 24 5.15 -20.49 10.51
C ALA A 24 5.78 -19.85 9.26
N ASP A 25 5.05 -19.82 8.14
CA ASP A 25 5.50 -19.28 6.86
C ASP A 25 5.59 -17.74 6.91
N GLY A 26 4.60 -17.08 7.52
CA GLY A 26 4.63 -15.63 7.76
C GLY A 26 5.81 -15.17 8.63
N VAL A 27 6.09 -15.93 9.69
CA VAL A 27 7.23 -15.67 10.59
C VAL A 27 8.55 -15.87 9.85
N GLN A 28 8.71 -16.95 9.09
CA GLN A 28 9.91 -17.20 8.29
C GLN A 28 10.13 -16.11 7.24
N LEU A 29 9.07 -15.67 6.55
CA LEU A 29 9.17 -14.60 5.57
C LEU A 29 9.62 -13.29 6.21
N ALA A 30 9.08 -12.94 7.39
CA ALA A 30 9.47 -11.73 8.12
C ALA A 30 10.96 -11.72 8.50
N LEU A 31 11.56 -12.90 8.71
CA LEU A 31 12.97 -13.07 9.03
C LEU A 31 13.87 -13.21 7.78
N ASP A 32 13.29 -13.40 6.59
CA ASP A 32 14.04 -13.60 5.36
C ASP A 32 14.78 -12.31 4.92
N PRO A 33 16.12 -12.34 4.79
CA PRO A 33 16.90 -11.20 4.30
C PRO A 33 16.50 -10.73 2.89
N ALA A 34 16.07 -11.65 2.02
CA ALA A 34 15.60 -11.33 0.68
C ALA A 34 14.28 -10.55 0.71
N PHE A 35 13.37 -10.90 1.62
CA PHE A 35 12.14 -10.15 1.84
C PHE A 35 12.44 -8.74 2.37
N SER A 36 13.31 -8.62 3.37
CA SER A 36 13.77 -7.33 3.88
C SER A 36 14.39 -6.47 2.76
N ARG A 37 15.21 -7.07 1.89
CA ARG A 37 15.79 -6.38 0.73
C ARG A 37 14.73 -5.94 -0.28
N LEU A 38 13.70 -6.74 -0.52
CA LEU A 38 12.58 -6.36 -1.39
C LEU A 38 11.82 -5.14 -0.85
N LEU A 39 11.52 -5.11 0.45
CA LEU A 39 10.86 -3.98 1.10
C LEU A 39 11.70 -2.71 0.98
N MET A 40 13.00 -2.78 1.29
CA MET A 40 13.92 -1.64 1.17
C MET A 40 14.05 -1.13 -0.28
N LEU A 41 14.11 -2.04 -1.26
CA LEU A 41 14.14 -1.65 -2.67
C LEU A 41 12.83 -0.96 -3.08
N THR A 42 11.69 -1.48 -2.63
CA THR A 42 10.38 -0.89 -2.90
C THR A 42 10.28 0.51 -2.30
N GLU A 43 10.72 0.68 -1.05
CA GLU A 43 10.76 1.99 -0.40
C GLU A 43 11.63 2.98 -1.20
N ARG A 44 12.80 2.54 -1.68
CA ARG A 44 13.67 3.38 -2.52
C ARG A 44 13.01 3.78 -3.84
N PHE A 45 12.28 2.87 -4.49
CA PHE A 45 11.53 3.20 -5.71
C PHE A 45 10.41 4.20 -5.41
N ALA A 46 9.67 4.01 -4.32
CA ALA A 46 8.63 4.93 -3.88
C ALA A 46 9.20 6.33 -3.58
N ARG A 47 10.29 6.43 -2.80
CA ARG A 47 10.95 7.71 -2.47
C ARG A 47 11.47 8.46 -3.69
N ARG A 48 11.89 7.73 -4.73
CA ARG A 48 12.39 8.31 -6.00
C ARG A 48 11.28 8.70 -6.97
N GLY A 49 10.01 8.45 -6.66
CA GLY A 49 8.90 8.70 -7.58
C GLY A 49 8.84 7.70 -8.75
N ASN A 50 9.47 6.53 -8.61
CA ASN A 50 9.53 5.49 -9.64
C ASN A 50 8.36 4.49 -9.54
N LEU A 51 7.34 4.79 -8.73
CA LEU A 51 6.08 4.07 -8.64
C LEU A 51 4.94 5.02 -9.02
N ASP A 52 4.06 4.56 -9.91
CA ASP A 52 2.82 5.24 -10.25
C ASP A 52 1.73 4.99 -9.18
N SER A 53 0.55 5.57 -9.35
CA SER A 53 -0.58 5.40 -8.41
C SER A 53 -0.93 3.93 -8.18
N ARG A 54 -0.94 3.14 -9.26
CA ARG A 54 -1.22 1.71 -9.22
C ARG A 54 -0.17 0.94 -8.45
N GLY A 55 1.12 1.22 -8.68
CA GLY A 55 2.24 0.61 -7.97
C GLY A 55 2.20 0.92 -6.48
N LEU A 56 1.97 2.18 -6.12
CA LEU A 56 1.84 2.62 -4.72
C LEU A 56 0.64 1.98 -4.03
N SER A 57 -0.53 1.99 -4.67
CA SER A 57 -1.75 1.36 -4.15
C SER A 57 -1.57 -0.16 -3.98
N SER A 58 -0.92 -0.82 -4.94
CA SER A 58 -0.63 -2.26 -4.88
C SER A 58 0.33 -2.60 -3.73
N VAL A 59 1.35 -1.78 -3.49
CA VAL A 59 2.28 -1.96 -2.37
C VAL A 59 1.56 -1.77 -1.04
N LEU A 60 0.75 -0.71 -0.89
CA LEU A 60 -0.04 -0.48 0.32
C LEU A 60 -0.97 -1.66 0.61
N ALA A 61 -1.71 -2.12 -0.39
CA ALA A 61 -2.58 -3.28 -0.26
C ALA A 61 -1.80 -4.55 0.11
N ALA A 62 -0.64 -4.77 -0.51
CA ALA A 62 0.23 -5.90 -0.19
C ALA A 62 0.64 -5.90 1.29
N VAL A 63 1.11 -4.75 1.79
CA VAL A 63 1.50 -4.62 3.20
C VAL A 63 0.28 -4.79 4.12
N ALA A 64 -0.90 -4.31 3.73
CA ALA A 64 -2.13 -4.50 4.48
C ALA A 64 -2.56 -5.97 4.61
N HIS A 65 -2.24 -6.80 3.61
CA HIS A 65 -2.42 -8.25 3.71
C HIS A 65 -1.33 -8.91 4.58
N LEU A 66 -0.07 -8.52 4.40
CA LEU A 66 1.08 -9.12 5.10
C LEU A 66 1.17 -8.73 6.58
N ARG A 67 0.57 -7.61 6.99
CA ARG A 67 0.75 -7.05 8.35
C ARG A 67 0.49 -8.05 9.47
N LYS A 68 -0.54 -8.89 9.36
CA LYS A 68 -0.85 -9.88 10.40
C LYS A 68 0.19 -11.00 10.44
N SER A 69 0.62 -11.49 9.29
CA SER A 69 1.61 -12.58 9.19
C SER A 69 3.03 -12.12 9.50
N CYS A 70 3.33 -10.83 9.38
CA CYS A 70 4.64 -10.23 9.61
C CYS A 70 4.56 -9.04 10.59
N GLU A 71 3.86 -9.20 11.72
CA GLU A 71 3.56 -8.10 12.65
C GLU A 71 4.82 -7.42 13.23
N SER A 72 5.89 -8.20 13.42
CA SER A 72 7.18 -7.70 13.94
C SER A 72 8.07 -7.06 12.88
N CYS A 73 7.66 -6.95 11.61
CA CYS A 73 8.51 -6.43 10.54
C CYS A 73 8.69 -4.89 10.68
N PRO A 74 9.90 -4.39 11.02
CA PRO A 74 10.10 -2.96 11.26
C PRO A 74 10.05 -2.12 9.97
N LEU A 75 10.13 -2.75 8.80
CA LEU A 75 10.18 -2.08 7.51
C LEU A 75 8.81 -1.70 6.95
N PHE A 76 7.71 -2.19 7.54
CA PHE A 76 6.36 -1.87 7.06
C PHE A 76 5.99 -0.42 7.30
N LEU A 77 6.20 0.12 8.50
CA LEU A 77 5.79 1.51 8.78
C LEU A 77 6.49 2.52 7.86
N PRO A 78 7.83 2.52 7.69
CA PRO A 78 8.50 3.44 6.78
C PRO A 78 8.02 3.30 5.33
N LEU A 79 7.78 2.07 4.87
CA LEU A 79 7.29 1.82 3.51
C LEU A 79 5.88 2.38 3.31
N VAL A 80 4.98 2.18 4.28
CA VAL A 80 3.59 2.63 4.22
C VAL A 80 3.53 4.16 4.26
N GLU A 81 4.33 4.81 5.10
CA GLU A 81 4.39 6.28 5.17
C GLU A 81 4.83 6.88 3.83
N VAL A 82 5.90 6.36 3.22
CA VAL A 82 6.37 6.83 1.93
C VAL A 82 5.33 6.58 0.84
N CYS A 83 4.74 5.38 0.81
CA CYS A 83 3.77 5.04 -0.24
C CYS A 83 2.48 5.85 -0.12
N ALA A 84 1.94 6.01 1.09
CA ALA A 84 0.74 6.80 1.34
C ALA A 84 0.98 8.29 1.02
N GLY A 85 2.10 8.86 1.47
CA GLY A 85 2.45 10.25 1.13
C GLY A 85 2.62 10.48 -0.37
N SER A 86 3.19 9.51 -1.09
CA SER A 86 3.33 9.59 -2.54
C SER A 86 2.00 9.41 -3.26
N LEU A 87 1.15 8.47 -2.82
CA LEU A 87 -0.16 8.23 -3.42
C LEU A 87 -1.09 9.43 -3.20
N GLY A 88 -1.07 10.04 -2.02
CA GLY A 88 -1.83 11.27 -1.74
C GLY A 88 -1.46 12.40 -2.71
N LYS A 89 -0.16 12.60 -2.98
CA LYS A 89 0.31 13.59 -3.97
C LYS A 89 -0.10 13.24 -5.41
N LEU A 90 -0.28 11.96 -5.72
CA LEU A 90 -0.69 11.46 -7.02
C LEU A 90 -2.21 11.24 -7.14
N ALA A 91 -3.00 11.53 -6.10
CA ALA A 91 -4.43 11.19 -6.04
C ALA A 91 -5.21 11.70 -7.26
N ARG A 92 -4.88 12.89 -7.78
CA ARG A 92 -5.51 13.46 -8.98
C ARG A 92 -5.37 12.60 -10.24
N HIS A 93 -4.26 11.86 -10.34
CA HIS A 93 -3.95 10.98 -11.47
C HIS A 93 -4.28 9.52 -11.20
N ALA A 94 -4.61 9.18 -9.96
CA ALA A 94 -5.02 7.83 -9.60
C ALA A 94 -6.42 7.54 -10.12
N ASN A 95 -6.64 6.30 -10.57
CA ASN A 95 -8.00 5.86 -10.92
C ASN A 95 -8.81 5.51 -9.65
N ALA A 96 -10.11 5.29 -9.81
CA ALA A 96 -11.02 4.96 -8.70
C ALA A 96 -10.57 3.72 -7.88
N GLN A 97 -10.06 2.68 -8.55
CA GLN A 97 -9.59 1.47 -7.88
C GLN A 97 -8.33 1.72 -7.06
N ASP A 98 -7.38 2.49 -7.58
CA ASP A 98 -6.14 2.86 -6.89
C ASP A 98 -6.45 3.65 -5.61
N LEU A 99 -7.38 4.61 -5.70
CA LEU A 99 -7.85 5.41 -4.57
C LEU A 99 -8.54 4.54 -3.51
N ALA A 100 -9.49 3.70 -3.93
CA ALA A 100 -10.23 2.80 -3.03
C ALA A 100 -9.29 1.84 -2.28
N ASN A 101 -8.39 1.17 -3.00
CA ASN A 101 -7.46 0.21 -2.41
C ASN A 101 -6.43 0.89 -1.51
N GLY A 102 -5.96 2.08 -1.90
CA GLY A 102 -5.05 2.88 -1.09
C GLY A 102 -5.70 3.33 0.22
N ALA A 103 -6.93 3.82 0.17
CA ALA A 103 -7.73 4.23 1.33
C ALA A 103 -7.91 3.07 2.32
N TRP A 104 -8.44 1.95 1.84
CA TRP A 104 -8.63 0.74 2.62
C TRP A 104 -7.33 0.27 3.27
N ALA A 105 -6.24 0.22 2.49
CA ALA A 105 -4.95 -0.24 2.99
C ALA A 105 -4.42 0.68 4.10
N VAL A 106 -4.46 2.00 3.90
CA VAL A 106 -4.01 2.98 4.89
C VAL A 106 -4.86 2.93 6.17
N ALA A 107 -6.18 2.79 6.03
CA ALA A 107 -7.09 2.63 7.17
C ALA A 107 -6.73 1.36 7.96
N LYS A 108 -6.59 0.22 7.26
CA LYS A 108 -6.25 -1.08 7.87
C LYS A 108 -4.85 -1.11 8.50
N LEU A 109 -3.90 -0.39 7.91
CA LEU A 109 -2.54 -0.27 8.40
C LEU A 109 -2.39 0.74 9.54
N GLY A 110 -3.40 1.57 9.80
CA GLY A 110 -3.42 2.47 10.95
C GLY A 110 -2.18 3.37 11.01
N LEU A 111 -1.98 4.20 9.97
CA LEU A 111 -0.90 5.18 9.93
C LEU A 111 -0.84 5.98 11.23
N ARG A 112 0.34 6.00 11.86
CA ARG A 112 0.59 6.65 13.16
C ARG A 112 0.74 8.16 13.02
N GLU A 113 1.42 8.60 11.96
CA GLU A 113 1.63 10.01 11.67
C GLU A 113 0.32 10.72 11.32
N HIS A 114 -0.25 11.41 12.30
CA HIS A 114 -1.59 12.01 12.19
C HIS A 114 -1.72 12.97 11.00
N HIS A 115 -0.74 13.86 10.83
CA HIS A 115 -0.74 14.84 9.74
C HIS A 115 -0.66 14.19 8.36
N LEU A 116 0.17 13.14 8.23
CA LEU A 116 0.29 12.40 6.97
C LEU A 116 -1.02 11.68 6.64
N ARG A 117 -1.62 11.03 7.64
CA ARG A 117 -2.91 10.33 7.49
C ARG A 117 -4.03 11.28 7.10
N GLU A 118 -4.13 12.43 7.77
CA GLU A 118 -5.14 13.44 7.47
C GLU A 118 -4.97 14.02 6.06
N ALA A 119 -3.74 14.39 5.69
CA ALA A 119 -3.44 14.90 4.35
C ALA A 119 -3.78 13.87 3.26
N PHE A 120 -3.44 12.60 3.49
CA PHE A 120 -3.75 11.51 2.57
C PHE A 120 -5.26 11.37 2.37
N PHE A 121 -6.05 11.21 3.45
CA PHE A 121 -7.49 11.02 3.33
C PHE A 121 -8.21 12.26 2.80
N ARG A 122 -7.68 13.47 3.04
CA ARG A 122 -8.19 14.71 2.46
C ARG A 122 -8.09 14.68 0.94
N GLU A 123 -6.92 14.38 0.38
CA GLU A 123 -6.72 14.34 -1.06
C GLU A 123 -7.49 13.18 -1.72
N VAL A 124 -7.48 12.00 -1.10
CA VAL A 124 -8.23 10.85 -1.60
C VAL A 124 -9.73 11.13 -1.60
N SER A 125 -10.29 11.70 -0.53
CA SER A 125 -11.71 12.06 -0.46
C SER A 125 -12.08 13.10 -1.53
N ARG A 126 -11.25 14.15 -1.68
CA ARG A 126 -11.47 15.18 -2.69
C ARG A 126 -11.53 14.60 -4.10
N GLU A 127 -10.59 13.73 -4.44
CA GLU A 127 -10.53 13.10 -5.76
C GLU A 127 -11.57 12.00 -5.97
N ALA A 128 -11.95 11.29 -4.92
CA ALA A 128 -13.03 10.31 -4.98
C ALA A 128 -14.38 10.96 -5.30
N LEU A 129 -14.65 12.16 -4.78
CA LEU A 129 -15.86 12.92 -5.14
C LEU A 129 -15.87 13.33 -6.62
N VAL A 130 -14.73 13.75 -7.15
CA VAL A 130 -14.58 14.08 -8.58
C VAL A 130 -14.80 12.86 -9.46
N LYS A 131 -14.28 11.70 -9.04
CA LYS A 131 -14.30 10.44 -9.79
C LYS A 131 -15.43 9.51 -9.37
N PHE A 132 -16.43 10.00 -8.64
CA PHE A 132 -17.43 9.17 -7.96
C PHE A 132 -18.12 8.15 -8.88
N ARG A 133 -18.40 8.56 -10.13
CA ARG A 133 -19.05 7.72 -11.15
C ARG A 133 -18.17 6.58 -11.68
N ASP A 134 -16.86 6.65 -11.46
CA ASP A 134 -15.90 5.65 -11.95
C ASP A 134 -15.69 4.51 -10.95
N PHE A 135 -16.24 4.63 -9.73
CA PHE A 135 -16.16 3.58 -8.73
C PHE A 135 -17.17 2.47 -9.01
N THR A 136 -16.73 1.22 -8.84
CA THR A 136 -17.63 0.09 -8.67
C THR A 136 -18.19 0.08 -7.24
N LEU A 137 -19.25 -0.70 -6.99
CA LEU A 137 -19.80 -0.89 -5.64
C LEU A 137 -18.73 -1.38 -4.65
N GLN A 138 -17.91 -2.36 -5.05
CA GLN A 138 -16.79 -2.83 -4.23
C GLN A 138 -15.74 -1.73 -4.01
N GLY A 139 -15.48 -0.91 -5.04
CA GLY A 139 -14.58 0.24 -4.92
C GLY A 139 -15.07 1.24 -3.87
N LEU A 140 -16.36 1.54 -3.86
CA LEU A 140 -16.96 2.41 -2.83
C LEU A 140 -16.91 1.76 -1.44
N SER A 141 -17.20 0.45 -1.33
CA SER A 141 -17.09 -0.27 -0.06
C SER A 141 -15.67 -0.24 0.50
N ASN A 142 -14.64 -0.41 -0.35
CA ASN A 142 -13.24 -0.31 0.07
C ASN A 142 -12.87 1.12 0.48
N LEU A 143 -13.35 2.12 -0.25
CA LEU A 143 -13.11 3.52 0.05
C LEU A 143 -13.67 3.94 1.42
N LEU A 144 -14.82 3.37 1.82
CA LEU A 144 -15.56 3.71 3.04
C LEU A 144 -15.24 2.86 4.28
N TRP A 145 -14.37 1.85 4.15
CA TRP A 145 -13.97 0.95 5.25
C TRP A 145 -13.22 1.67 6.37
#